data_AF-A0A6F9BZ70-F1
#
_entry.id   AF-A0A6F9BZ70-F1
#
_cell.length_a   1.000
_cell.length_b   1.000
_cell.length_c   1.000
_cell.angle_alpha   90.00
_cell.angle_beta   90.00
_cell.angle_gamma   90.00
#
_symmetry.space_group_name_H-M   'P 1'
#
loop_
_entity.id
_entity.type
_entity.pdbx_description
1 polymer ?
#
loop_
_entity_poly.entity_id
_entity_poly.type
_entity_poly.pdbx_seq_one_letter_code
_entity_poly.pdbx_strand_id
1 'polypeptide(L)'
;MVQFEANKGAIGKAYKKDAKLAMEYLAVCDECFITEQEMLLNSSGEFTIETEGKTFKLTKDMVSVKRFQKTLHVEEVVPNVIEPSFGIGRIMYSIFEHTFQVREGDEQRTLPYHAEAMTKQGVSHKVDDSSGSIGRRYARTDEIGVAFGITIDFDTVNKTPHTATLRDRDSMRQIRAEVSELPGIIRDLANGVMTWSEVESKYPIFEGQETSKKDTTEE
;
A
#
# COMPACT_ATOMS: atom_id res chain seq x y z
N MET A 1 -25.35 -0.55 40.44
CA MET A 1 -26.24 -1.49 39.75
C MET A 1 -27.35 -1.88 40.69
N VAL A 2 -28.55 -1.42 40.36
CA VAL A 2 -29.83 -1.76 40.94
C VAL A 2 -30.62 -2.51 39.89
N GLN A 3 -31.20 -3.66 40.24
CA GLN A 3 -31.95 -4.50 39.30
C GLN A 3 -33.15 -5.15 39.97
N PHE A 4 -34.26 -5.31 39.24
CA PHE A 4 -35.35 -6.18 39.65
C PHE A 4 -34.94 -7.66 39.60
N GLU A 5 -35.10 -8.37 40.71
CA GLU A 5 -35.04 -9.82 40.76
C GLU A 5 -36.47 -10.37 40.65
N ALA A 6 -36.81 -10.81 39.43
CA ALA A 6 -38.13 -11.32 39.09
C ALA A 6 -38.29 -12.80 39.46
N ASN A 7 -39.24 -13.11 40.34
CA ASN A 7 -39.62 -14.48 40.71
C ASN A 7 -40.37 -15.16 39.56
N LYS A 8 -39.61 -15.80 38.67
CA LYS A 8 -40.11 -16.51 37.48
C LYS A 8 -41.22 -17.53 37.80
N GLY A 9 -41.17 -18.14 38.99
CA GLY A 9 -42.18 -19.10 39.45
C GLY A 9 -43.52 -18.47 39.84
N ALA A 10 -43.50 -17.27 40.43
CA ALA A 10 -44.72 -16.54 40.78
C ALA A 10 -45.34 -15.85 39.56
N ILE A 11 -44.53 -15.08 38.80
CA ILE A 11 -44.97 -14.38 37.58
C ILE A 11 -45.46 -15.39 36.53
N GLY A 12 -44.77 -16.52 36.35
CA GLY A 12 -45.17 -17.58 35.44
C GLY A 12 -46.52 -18.24 35.79
N LYS A 13 -46.85 -18.36 37.09
CA LYS A 13 -48.16 -18.87 37.55
C LYS A 13 -49.27 -17.86 37.31
N ALA A 14 -49.02 -16.57 37.58
CA ALA A 14 -49.99 -15.50 37.42
C ALA A 14 -50.31 -15.21 35.93
N TYR A 15 -49.27 -15.02 35.11
CA TYR A 15 -49.40 -14.47 33.75
C TYR A 15 -49.16 -15.48 32.62
N LYS A 16 -48.73 -16.71 32.93
CA LYS A 16 -48.60 -17.84 31.99
C LYS A 16 -47.81 -17.47 30.72
N LYS A 17 -48.48 -17.31 29.56
CA LYS A 17 -47.83 -16.92 28.29
C LYS A 17 -47.28 -15.49 28.32
N ASP A 18 -48.01 -14.59 28.98
CA ASP A 18 -47.68 -13.16 29.03
C ASP A 18 -46.60 -12.84 30.07
N ALA A 19 -46.24 -13.79 30.93
CA ALA A 19 -45.16 -13.67 31.90
C ALA A 19 -43.80 -13.34 31.26
N LYS A 20 -43.57 -13.73 29.99
CA LYS A 20 -42.33 -13.41 29.26
C LYS A 20 -42.16 -11.90 29.07
N LEU A 21 -43.22 -11.21 28.63
CA LEU A 21 -43.22 -9.77 28.36
C LEU A 21 -42.89 -8.97 29.62
N ALA A 22 -43.53 -9.30 30.74
CA ALA A 22 -43.25 -8.67 32.03
C ALA A 22 -41.79 -8.90 32.49
N MET A 23 -41.23 -10.11 32.30
CA MET A 23 -39.83 -10.38 32.66
C MET A 23 -38.82 -9.66 31.75
N GLU A 24 -39.12 -9.51 30.46
CA GLU A 24 -38.26 -8.80 29.51
C GLU A 24 -38.27 -7.30 29.74
N TYR A 25 -39.42 -6.72 30.09
CA TYR A 25 -39.52 -5.31 30.50
C TYR A 25 -38.76 -5.02 31.80
N LEU A 26 -38.96 -5.84 32.85
CA LEU A 26 -38.26 -5.69 34.14
C LEU A 26 -36.73 -5.83 34.04
N ALA A 27 -36.21 -6.39 32.95
CA ALA A 27 -34.77 -6.49 32.69
C ALA A 27 -34.18 -5.24 31.99
N VAL A 28 -35.02 -4.32 31.50
CA VAL A 28 -34.63 -3.14 30.72
C VAL A 28 -34.97 -1.81 31.43
N CYS A 29 -35.70 -1.85 32.55
CA CYS A 29 -35.95 -0.69 33.41
C CYS A 29 -34.67 0.01 33.90
N ASP A 30 -34.74 1.33 34.04
CA ASP A 30 -33.66 2.18 34.55
C ASP A 30 -33.59 2.22 36.10
N GLU A 31 -32.44 2.61 36.64
CA GLU A 31 -32.22 2.63 38.10
C GLU A 31 -33.11 3.64 38.86
N CYS A 32 -33.64 4.66 38.19
CA CYS A 32 -34.54 5.64 38.80
C CYS A 32 -35.94 5.02 38.98
N PHE A 33 -36.52 4.50 37.89
CA PHE A 33 -37.79 3.79 37.92
C PHE A 33 -37.76 2.59 38.88
N ILE A 34 -36.69 1.78 38.88
CA ILE A 34 -36.57 0.66 39.84
C ILE A 34 -36.65 1.15 41.29
N THR A 35 -36.05 2.31 41.60
CA THR A 35 -36.07 2.89 42.95
C THR A 35 -37.45 3.46 43.32
N GLU A 36 -38.16 4.09 42.38
CA GLU A 36 -39.53 4.57 42.59
C GLU A 36 -40.51 3.41 42.81
N GLN A 37 -40.43 2.35 42.01
CA GLN A 37 -41.25 1.15 42.20
C GLN A 37 -40.87 0.39 43.48
N GLU A 38 -39.62 0.47 43.97
CA GLU A 38 -39.23 -0.04 45.29
C GLU A 38 -39.94 0.71 46.42
N MET A 39 -40.15 2.03 46.30
CA MET A 39 -40.92 2.80 47.29
C MET A 39 -42.41 2.45 47.26
N LEU A 40 -42.98 2.22 46.07
CA LEU A 40 -44.36 1.74 45.91
C LEU A 40 -44.54 0.32 46.49
N LEU A 41 -43.68 -0.64 46.14
CA LEU A 41 -43.66 -2.00 46.71
C LEU A 41 -43.57 -2.03 48.25
N ASN A 42 -43.00 -1.00 48.87
CA ASN A 42 -42.89 -0.89 50.33
C ASN A 42 -44.01 -0.07 50.99
N SER A 43 -44.86 0.63 50.23
CA SER A 43 -45.96 1.46 50.74
C SER A 43 -47.35 0.97 50.33
N SER A 44 -47.57 0.64 49.06
CA SER A 44 -48.81 0.02 48.54
C SER A 44 -48.75 -1.51 48.47
N GLY A 45 -47.56 -2.12 48.50
CA GLY A 45 -47.37 -3.58 48.42
C GLY A 45 -47.49 -4.19 47.01
N GLU A 46 -48.09 -3.45 46.08
CA GLU A 46 -48.13 -3.73 44.65
C GLU A 46 -47.81 -2.48 43.82
N PHE A 47 -47.30 -2.69 42.61
CA PHE A 47 -47.19 -1.69 41.55
C PHE A 47 -47.72 -2.25 40.22
N THR A 48 -47.91 -1.39 39.21
CA THR A 48 -48.40 -1.79 37.88
C THR A 48 -47.43 -1.33 36.80
N ILE A 49 -47.15 -2.19 35.82
CA ILE A 49 -46.42 -1.84 34.59
C ILE A 49 -47.30 -2.02 33.36
N GLU A 50 -47.05 -1.24 32.32
CA GLU A 50 -47.74 -1.32 31.02
C GLU A 50 -46.75 -1.66 29.91
N THR A 51 -46.97 -2.79 29.23
CA THR A 51 -46.06 -3.33 28.21
C THR A 51 -46.86 -3.93 27.07
N GLU A 52 -46.58 -3.57 25.82
CA GLU A 52 -47.29 -4.05 24.62
C GLU A 52 -48.83 -3.97 24.73
N GLY A 53 -49.35 -2.91 25.36
CA GLY A 53 -50.80 -2.72 25.56
C GLY A 53 -51.44 -3.60 26.62
N LYS A 54 -50.66 -4.27 27.48
CA LYS A 54 -51.13 -5.07 28.62
C LYS A 54 -50.65 -4.48 29.94
N THR A 55 -51.55 -4.44 30.92
CA THR A 55 -51.28 -4.07 32.33
C THR A 55 -50.89 -5.30 33.14
N PHE A 56 -49.77 -5.24 33.87
CA PHE A 56 -49.32 -6.29 34.78
C PHE A 56 -49.19 -5.72 36.20
N LYS A 57 -49.87 -6.34 37.16
CA LYS A 57 -49.73 -6.04 38.59
C LYS A 57 -48.66 -6.91 39.20
N LEU A 58 -47.70 -6.28 39.86
CA LEU A 58 -46.53 -6.95 40.43
C LEU A 58 -46.51 -6.70 41.93
N THR A 59 -46.58 -7.79 42.69
CA THR A 59 -46.55 -7.78 44.16
C THR A 59 -45.15 -8.11 44.68
N LYS A 60 -44.93 -7.88 45.97
CA LYS A 60 -43.66 -8.17 46.66
C LYS A 60 -43.20 -9.64 46.63
N ASP A 61 -44.11 -10.59 46.35
CA ASP A 61 -43.78 -12.01 46.13
C ASP A 61 -43.30 -12.31 44.69
N MET A 62 -43.63 -11.43 43.75
CA MET A 62 -43.30 -11.56 42.33
C MET A 62 -42.00 -10.85 41.96
N VAL A 63 -41.69 -9.73 42.60
CA VAL A 63 -40.50 -8.92 42.30
C VAL A 63 -39.87 -8.41 43.59
N SER A 64 -38.58 -8.67 43.76
CA SER A 64 -37.69 -8.01 44.72
C SER A 64 -36.71 -7.07 44.00
N VAL A 65 -36.07 -6.17 44.73
CA VAL A 65 -35.00 -5.31 44.19
C VAL A 65 -33.67 -5.75 44.81
N LYS A 66 -32.65 -5.92 43.96
CA LYS A 66 -31.27 -6.19 44.40
C LYS A 66 -30.35 -5.06 44.00
N ARG A 67 -29.59 -4.58 44.99
CA ARG A 67 -28.54 -3.57 44.85
C ARG A 67 -27.20 -4.26 44.99
N PHE A 68 -26.32 -4.15 44.01
CA PHE A 68 -25.00 -4.80 44.03
C PHE A 68 -23.90 -3.94 43.39
N GLN A 69 -22.67 -4.19 43.82
CA GLN A 69 -21.45 -3.70 43.20
C GLN A 69 -20.88 -4.80 42.30
N LYS A 70 -20.53 -4.43 41.06
CA LYS A 70 -19.88 -5.34 40.09
C LYS A 70 -18.56 -4.71 39.66
N THR A 71 -17.45 -5.23 40.18
CA THR A 71 -16.12 -4.81 39.74
C THR A 71 -15.86 -5.36 38.33
N LEU A 72 -15.55 -4.48 37.39
CA LEU A 72 -15.09 -4.86 36.05
C LEU A 72 -13.56 -4.73 36.04
N HIS A 73 -12.87 -5.83 35.73
CA HIS A 73 -11.39 -5.89 35.72
C HIS A 73 -10.79 -5.78 34.32
N VAL A 74 -11.62 -5.86 33.27
CA VAL A 74 -11.24 -5.77 31.86
C VAL A 74 -12.32 -5.01 31.08
N GLU A 75 -11.90 -4.35 30.01
CA GLU A 75 -12.75 -3.71 29.01
C GLU A 75 -12.60 -4.48 27.70
N GLU A 76 -13.72 -4.79 27.04
CA GLU A 76 -13.73 -5.51 25.76
C GLU A 76 -13.86 -4.48 24.62
N VAL A 77 -12.75 -4.18 23.96
CA VAL A 77 -12.68 -3.17 22.90
C VAL A 77 -12.77 -3.84 21.54
N VAL A 78 -13.76 -3.45 20.73
CA VAL A 78 -13.85 -3.82 19.31
C VAL A 78 -12.96 -2.86 18.50
N PRO A 79 -11.86 -3.31 17.87
CA PRO A 79 -10.97 -2.43 17.13
C PRO A 79 -11.59 -2.03 15.78
N ASN A 80 -11.48 -0.73 15.43
CA ASN A 80 -11.79 -0.26 14.09
C ASN A 80 -10.73 -0.75 13.10
N VAL A 81 -11.16 -1.29 11.96
CA VAL A 81 -10.28 -1.75 10.87
C VAL A 81 -10.14 -0.64 9.82
N ILE A 82 -8.92 -0.41 9.34
CA ILE A 82 -8.63 0.51 8.22
C ILE A 82 -7.92 -0.31 7.15
N GLU A 83 -8.54 -0.44 5.97
CA GLU A 83 -8.06 -1.27 4.87
C GLU A 83 -7.61 -0.41 3.67
N PRO A 84 -6.34 0.03 3.61
CA PRO A 84 -5.83 0.80 2.47
C PRO A 84 -5.63 -0.12 1.25
N SER A 85 -6.60 -0.11 0.34
CA SER A 85 -6.61 -0.97 -0.86
C SER A 85 -5.99 -0.30 -2.08
N PHE A 86 -4.85 -0.83 -2.54
CA PHE A 86 -4.09 -0.29 -3.67
C PHE A 86 -4.26 -1.15 -4.94
N GLY A 87 -5.02 -0.63 -5.92
CA GLY A 87 -5.23 -1.30 -7.20
C GLY A 87 -3.99 -1.23 -8.11
N ILE A 88 -3.03 -2.16 -7.94
CA ILE A 88 -1.74 -2.18 -8.65
C ILE A 88 -1.90 -2.00 -10.17
N GLY A 89 -2.88 -2.67 -10.80
CA GLY A 89 -3.14 -2.52 -12.24
C GLY A 89 -3.58 -1.11 -12.67
N ARG A 90 -4.29 -0.37 -11.81
CA ARG A 90 -4.63 1.05 -12.06
C ARG A 90 -3.41 1.95 -11.87
N ILE A 91 -2.61 1.70 -10.84
CA ILE A 91 -1.36 2.44 -10.58
C ILE A 91 -0.41 2.28 -11.78
N MET A 92 -0.24 1.05 -12.28
CA MET A 92 0.55 0.75 -13.47
C MET A 92 0.00 1.43 -14.73
N TYR A 93 -1.31 1.43 -14.94
CA TYR A 93 -1.94 2.12 -16.07
C TYR A 93 -1.74 3.64 -16.02
N SER A 94 -1.95 4.28 -14.87
CA SER A 94 -1.69 5.72 -14.69
C SER A 94 -0.21 6.07 -14.83
N ILE A 95 0.71 5.18 -14.45
CA ILE A 95 2.14 5.36 -14.77
C ILE A 95 2.33 5.38 -16.29
N PHE A 96 1.79 4.41 -17.03
CA PHE A 96 1.91 4.39 -18.50
C PHE A 96 1.34 5.66 -19.14
N GLU A 97 0.14 6.11 -18.76
CA GLU A 97 -0.44 7.35 -19.30
C GLU A 97 0.40 8.60 -18.96
N HIS A 98 0.97 8.67 -17.76
CA HIS A 98 1.76 9.83 -17.33
C HIS A 98 3.22 9.83 -17.84
N THR A 99 3.77 8.69 -18.23
CA THR A 99 5.16 8.58 -18.76
C THR A 99 5.24 8.34 -20.26
N PHE A 100 4.11 8.17 -20.96
CA PHE A 100 4.13 7.97 -22.42
C PHE A 100 4.51 9.26 -23.15
N GLN A 101 5.54 9.18 -24.02
CA GLN A 101 6.04 10.30 -24.82
C GLN A 101 6.35 9.82 -26.24
N VAL A 102 6.09 10.68 -27.23
CA VAL A 102 6.40 10.44 -28.66
C VAL A 102 7.59 11.34 -29.05
N ARG A 103 8.47 10.83 -29.91
CA ARG A 103 9.73 11.48 -30.30
C ARG A 103 9.80 11.85 -31.78
N GLU A 104 10.77 12.71 -32.10
CA GLU A 104 11.24 13.03 -33.45
C GLU A 104 12.75 12.69 -33.56
N GLY A 105 13.20 11.94 -34.60
CA GLY A 105 14.63 11.80 -34.98
C GLY A 105 15.40 10.49 -34.62
N ASP A 106 16.63 10.38 -35.15
CA ASP A 106 17.59 9.22 -35.18
C ASP A 106 19.07 9.72 -34.93
N GLU A 107 20.20 8.98 -34.83
CA GLU A 107 20.57 7.55 -35.03
C GLU A 107 21.77 7.07 -34.10
N GLN A 108 22.80 6.32 -34.59
CA GLN A 108 24.05 5.75 -33.92
C GLN A 108 24.11 4.24 -33.52
N ARG A 109 24.81 3.78 -32.44
CA ARG A 109 25.00 2.34 -31.99
C ARG A 109 25.11 2.11 -30.45
N THR A 110 24.96 0.85 -29.98
CA THR A 110 25.25 0.23 -28.65
C THR A 110 25.50 -1.28 -28.83
N LEU A 111 26.25 -1.98 -27.95
CA LEU A 111 26.63 -3.42 -28.06
C LEU A 111 27.10 -4.02 -26.67
N PRO A 112 27.45 -5.33 -26.51
CA PRO A 112 26.94 -6.12 -25.36
C PRO A 112 27.88 -6.41 -24.16
N TYR A 113 29.12 -5.91 -24.10
CA TYR A 113 30.21 -6.51 -23.30
C TYR A 113 30.10 -6.44 -21.75
N HIS A 114 29.01 -5.95 -21.17
CA HIS A 114 28.94 -5.65 -19.71
C HIS A 114 27.80 -6.35 -18.95
N ALA A 115 27.04 -7.24 -19.60
CA ALA A 115 25.89 -7.93 -19.01
C ALA A 115 26.20 -8.60 -17.64
N GLU A 116 27.32 -9.32 -17.53
CA GLU A 116 27.69 -10.01 -16.28
C GLU A 116 27.98 -9.04 -15.11
N ALA A 117 28.58 -7.88 -15.40
CA ALA A 117 28.85 -6.86 -14.39
C ALA A 117 27.56 -6.20 -13.87
N MET A 118 26.59 -5.97 -14.76
CA MET A 118 25.26 -5.48 -14.43
C MET A 118 24.50 -6.49 -13.56
N THR A 119 24.53 -7.78 -13.93
CA THR A 119 23.97 -8.88 -13.11
C THR A 119 24.56 -8.90 -11.70
N LYS A 120 25.89 -8.75 -11.56
CA LYS A 120 26.57 -8.73 -10.24
C LYS A 120 26.18 -7.54 -9.37
N GLN A 121 25.75 -6.42 -9.95
CA GLN A 121 25.21 -5.26 -9.23
C GLN A 121 23.68 -5.35 -8.98
N GLY A 122 23.03 -6.44 -9.38
CA GLY A 122 21.57 -6.59 -9.30
C GLY A 122 20.79 -5.74 -10.31
N VAL A 123 21.47 -5.16 -11.29
CA VAL A 123 20.86 -4.25 -12.28
C VAL A 123 20.21 -5.07 -13.41
N SER A 124 18.88 -5.04 -13.45
CA SER A 124 18.11 -5.58 -14.58
C SER A 124 18.46 -4.82 -15.85
N HIS A 125 18.80 -5.55 -16.92
CA HIS A 125 19.28 -4.99 -18.17
C HIS A 125 18.86 -5.89 -19.33
N LYS A 126 18.84 -5.34 -20.54
CA LYS A 126 18.57 -6.07 -21.79
C LYS A 126 19.65 -5.76 -22.80
N VAL A 127 20.28 -6.79 -23.33
CA VAL A 127 21.18 -6.67 -24.49
C VAL A 127 20.33 -6.59 -25.76
N ASP A 128 20.64 -5.63 -26.64
CA ASP A 128 20.11 -5.59 -28.01
C ASP A 128 21.29 -5.56 -28.98
N ASP A 129 21.67 -6.74 -29.47
CA ASP A 129 22.70 -6.98 -30.49
C ASP A 129 22.13 -7.06 -31.92
N SER A 130 20.84 -6.75 -32.08
CA SER A 130 20.12 -7.00 -33.34
C SER A 130 20.59 -6.14 -34.52
N SER A 131 20.41 -6.66 -35.73
CA SER A 131 20.79 -6.01 -36.98
C SER A 131 20.01 -4.72 -37.22
N GLY A 132 20.72 -3.60 -37.18
CA GLY A 132 20.18 -2.27 -37.45
C GLY A 132 21.14 -1.16 -37.02
N SER A 133 20.67 0.07 -37.14
CA SER A 133 21.21 1.22 -36.43
C SER A 133 20.57 1.36 -35.05
N ILE A 134 21.10 2.24 -34.18
CA ILE A 134 20.50 2.49 -32.87
C ILE A 134 19.27 3.36 -32.94
N GLY A 135 19.05 4.18 -33.96
CA GLY A 135 17.76 4.87 -34.10
C GLY A 135 16.61 3.88 -33.91
N ARG A 136 16.76 2.70 -34.51
CA ARG A 136 15.86 1.54 -34.41
C ARG A 136 16.06 0.61 -33.21
N ARG A 137 17.09 0.76 -32.38
CA ARG A 137 17.31 -0.04 -31.15
C ARG A 137 17.08 0.78 -29.88
N TYR A 138 17.61 2.01 -29.81
CA TYR A 138 17.15 3.06 -28.88
C TYR A 138 15.64 3.16 -28.96
N ALA A 139 15.02 3.44 -30.11
CA ALA A 139 13.55 3.48 -30.20
C ALA A 139 12.86 2.26 -29.58
N ARG A 140 13.35 1.04 -29.82
CA ARG A 140 12.83 -0.20 -29.18
C ARG A 140 13.08 -0.33 -27.67
N THR A 141 14.20 0.17 -27.16
CA THR A 141 14.51 0.17 -25.72
C THR A 141 13.78 1.30 -24.99
N ASP A 142 13.64 2.46 -25.63
CA ASP A 142 12.93 3.63 -25.12
C ASP A 142 11.41 3.41 -25.15
N GLU A 143 10.87 2.73 -26.18
CA GLU A 143 9.47 2.30 -26.30
C GLU A 143 9.04 1.37 -25.14
N ILE A 144 9.94 0.50 -24.68
CA ILE A 144 9.72 -0.34 -23.48
C ILE A 144 10.22 0.34 -22.18
N GLY A 145 10.55 1.63 -22.24
CA GLY A 145 10.83 2.48 -21.07
C GLY A 145 12.20 2.35 -20.42
N VAL A 146 13.19 1.68 -21.04
CA VAL A 146 14.56 1.53 -20.49
C VAL A 146 15.17 2.90 -20.20
N ALA A 147 15.45 3.19 -18.93
CA ALA A 147 15.88 4.50 -18.48
C ALA A 147 17.30 4.91 -18.95
N PHE A 148 18.21 3.95 -19.11
CA PHE A 148 19.61 4.22 -19.47
C PHE A 148 20.15 3.22 -20.50
N GLY A 149 20.92 3.71 -21.48
CA GLY A 149 21.58 2.89 -22.50
C GLY A 149 23.11 3.06 -22.49
N ILE A 150 23.86 1.96 -22.57
CA ILE A 150 25.34 2.00 -22.67
C ILE A 150 25.76 1.83 -24.13
N THR A 151 26.54 2.77 -24.67
CA THR A 151 27.18 2.66 -25.99
C THR A 151 28.59 2.13 -25.89
N ILE A 152 28.83 1.00 -26.55
CA ILE A 152 30.17 0.60 -26.99
C ILE A 152 30.34 1.09 -28.44
N ASP A 153 31.33 1.95 -28.67
CA ASP A 153 31.69 2.53 -29.96
C ASP A 153 33.12 2.12 -30.37
N PHE A 154 33.64 2.71 -31.46
CA PHE A 154 35.03 2.46 -31.88
C PHE A 154 36.04 3.01 -30.87
N ASP A 155 35.74 4.12 -30.20
CA ASP A 155 36.60 4.70 -29.15
C ASP A 155 36.74 3.77 -27.94
N THR A 156 35.69 3.02 -27.55
CA THR A 156 35.77 2.02 -26.47
C THR A 156 36.81 0.94 -26.75
N VAL A 157 36.99 0.56 -28.01
CA VAL A 157 37.94 -0.49 -28.44
C VAL A 157 39.32 0.09 -28.78
N ASN A 158 39.36 1.29 -29.38
CA ASN A 158 40.58 1.91 -29.90
C ASN A 158 41.39 2.72 -28.89
N LYS A 159 40.79 3.14 -27.77
CA LYS A 159 41.42 3.98 -26.74
C LYS A 159 41.63 3.21 -25.44
N THR A 160 42.64 3.65 -24.69
CA THR A 160 42.93 3.22 -23.32
C THR A 160 42.98 4.48 -22.45
N PRO A 161 42.25 4.56 -21.32
CA PRO A 161 41.36 3.55 -20.75
C PRO A 161 40.11 3.26 -21.61
N HIS A 162 39.55 2.07 -21.43
CA HIS A 162 38.34 1.64 -22.14
C HIS A 162 37.12 2.37 -21.58
N THR A 163 36.60 3.31 -22.36
CA THR A 163 35.46 4.17 -21.99
C THR A 163 34.27 3.94 -22.92
N ALA A 164 33.07 3.99 -22.38
CA ALA A 164 31.81 3.81 -23.10
C ALA A 164 30.89 5.02 -22.82
N THR A 165 29.91 5.29 -23.68
CA THR A 165 28.93 6.36 -23.40
C THR A 165 27.76 5.81 -22.58
N LEU A 166 27.22 6.64 -21.69
CA LEU A 166 25.96 6.40 -21.00
C LEU A 166 24.95 7.42 -21.51
N ARG A 167 23.79 6.94 -21.98
CA ARG A 167 22.67 7.75 -22.46
C ARG A 167 21.52 7.72 -21.47
N ASP A 168 20.92 8.87 -21.20
CA ASP A 168 19.61 9.00 -20.54
C ASP A 168 18.45 8.93 -21.56
N ARG A 169 17.36 8.26 -21.19
CA ARG A 169 16.15 8.10 -22.00
C ARG A 169 15.43 9.42 -22.25
N ASP A 170 15.34 10.30 -21.26
CA ASP A 170 14.38 11.41 -21.29
C ASP A 170 14.99 12.67 -21.93
N SER A 171 16.21 13.05 -21.53
CA SER A 171 16.98 14.14 -22.16
C SER A 171 17.64 13.73 -23.48
N MET A 172 17.77 12.43 -23.74
CA MET A 172 18.57 11.81 -24.82
C MET A 172 20.08 12.12 -24.79
N ARG A 173 20.56 12.85 -23.77
CA ARG A 173 21.95 13.28 -23.63
C ARG A 173 22.86 12.12 -23.25
N GLN A 174 24.15 12.32 -23.46
CA GLN A 174 25.18 11.30 -23.24
C GLN A 174 26.38 11.87 -22.49
N ILE A 175 26.90 11.08 -21.55
CA ILE A 175 28.22 11.27 -20.94
C ILE A 175 29.15 10.13 -21.35
N ARG A 176 30.45 10.26 -21.13
CA ARG A 176 31.45 9.20 -21.32
C ARG A 176 32.14 8.87 -19.99
N ALA A 177 32.19 7.59 -19.62
CA ALA A 177 32.80 7.11 -18.37
C ALA A 177 33.61 5.82 -18.62
N GLU A 178 34.41 5.37 -17.65
CA GLU A 178 35.08 4.08 -17.78
C GLU A 178 34.08 2.92 -17.71
N VAL A 179 34.35 1.88 -18.52
CA VAL A 179 33.59 0.63 -18.57
C VAL A 179 33.39 -0.03 -17.19
N SER A 180 34.40 0.12 -16.32
CA SER A 180 34.47 -0.35 -14.94
C SER A 180 33.47 0.35 -14.00
N GLU A 181 33.18 1.63 -14.23
CA GLU A 181 32.38 2.48 -13.35
C GLU A 181 30.87 2.43 -13.67
N LEU A 182 30.53 2.26 -14.95
CA LEU A 182 29.15 2.28 -15.46
C LEU A 182 28.15 1.42 -14.66
N PRO A 183 28.47 0.17 -14.23
CA PRO A 183 27.55 -0.63 -13.42
C PRO A 183 27.24 -0.01 -12.05
N GLY A 184 28.17 0.73 -11.46
CA GLY A 184 27.97 1.48 -10.22
C GLY A 184 27.10 2.71 -10.43
N ILE A 185 27.41 3.50 -11.46
CA ILE A 185 26.65 4.72 -11.84
C ILE A 185 25.17 4.36 -12.09
N ILE A 186 24.91 3.31 -12.87
CA ILE A 186 23.54 2.90 -13.23
C ILE A 186 22.79 2.29 -12.04
N ARG A 187 23.46 1.55 -11.15
CA ARG A 187 22.88 1.08 -9.89
C ARG A 187 22.44 2.26 -9.02
N ASP A 188 23.27 3.29 -8.90
CA ASP A 188 22.99 4.44 -8.02
C ASP A 188 21.91 5.37 -8.61
N LEU A 189 21.85 5.51 -9.94
CA LEU A 189 20.71 6.12 -10.65
C LEU A 189 19.41 5.30 -10.43
N ALA A 190 19.45 3.98 -10.63
CA ALA A 190 18.27 3.12 -10.51
C ALA A 190 17.70 3.04 -9.08
N ASN A 191 18.56 3.18 -8.08
CA ASN A 191 18.17 3.26 -6.66
C ASN A 191 17.79 4.67 -6.20
N GLY A 192 17.86 5.70 -7.06
CA GLY A 192 17.58 7.09 -6.69
C GLY A 192 18.62 7.72 -5.74
N VAL A 193 19.83 7.14 -5.67
CA VAL A 193 20.96 7.64 -4.87
C VAL A 193 21.69 8.79 -5.59
N MET A 194 21.55 8.87 -6.91
CA MET A 194 22.09 9.94 -7.75
C MET A 194 21.08 10.34 -8.83
N THR A 195 21.11 11.60 -9.26
CA THR A 195 20.30 12.15 -10.36
C THR A 195 21.13 12.30 -11.65
N TRP A 196 20.46 12.38 -12.81
CA TRP A 196 21.15 12.59 -14.08
C TRP A 196 21.96 13.89 -14.13
N SER A 197 21.44 14.98 -13.56
CA SER A 197 22.14 16.27 -13.49
C SER A 197 23.46 16.19 -12.71
N GLU A 198 23.53 15.34 -11.67
CA GLU A 198 24.78 15.09 -10.94
C GLU A 198 25.76 14.22 -11.73
N VAL A 199 25.26 13.34 -12.60
CA VAL A 199 26.09 12.55 -13.53
C VAL A 199 26.69 13.47 -14.61
N GLU A 200 25.90 14.36 -15.21
CA GLU A 200 26.40 15.42 -16.12
C GLU A 200 27.41 16.36 -15.45
N SER A 201 27.31 16.54 -14.13
CA SER A 201 28.25 17.37 -13.35
C SER A 201 29.55 16.65 -12.96
N LYS A 202 29.62 15.31 -13.11
CA LYS A 202 30.75 14.47 -12.68
C LYS A 202 31.53 13.86 -13.84
N TYR A 203 30.86 13.60 -14.98
CA TYR A 203 31.44 12.90 -16.13
C TYR A 203 31.41 13.78 -17.38
N PRO A 204 32.42 13.68 -18.29
CA PRO A 204 32.45 14.49 -19.50
C PRO A 204 31.27 14.18 -20.41
N ILE A 205 30.62 15.23 -20.92
CA ILE A 205 29.55 15.13 -21.91
C ILE A 205 30.13 14.61 -23.23
N PHE A 206 29.38 13.74 -23.91
CA PHE A 206 29.79 13.14 -25.18
C PHE A 206 29.38 14.02 -26.36
N GLU A 207 30.35 14.72 -26.96
CA GLU A 207 30.15 15.58 -28.12
C GLU A 207 30.35 14.84 -29.46
N GLY A 208 31.03 13.69 -29.46
CA GLY A 208 31.26 12.84 -30.64
C GLY A 208 32.30 11.74 -30.41
N GLN A 209 32.40 10.79 -31.35
CA GLN A 209 33.49 9.80 -31.38
C GLN A 209 34.69 10.38 -32.17
N GLU A 210 35.91 10.11 -31.73
CA GLU A 210 37.13 10.60 -32.42
C GLU A 210 37.71 9.57 -33.39
N THR A 211 37.62 8.28 -33.08
CA THR A 211 38.10 7.20 -33.95
C THR A 211 36.98 6.65 -34.82
N SER A 212 37.32 6.40 -36.08
CA SER A 212 36.53 5.56 -36.97
C SER A 212 37.05 4.12 -36.93
N LYS A 213 36.36 3.23 -37.65
CA LYS A 213 36.85 1.87 -37.91
C LYS A 213 38.25 1.96 -38.54
N LYS A 214 39.28 1.53 -37.81
CA LYS A 214 40.63 1.39 -38.38
C LYS A 214 40.59 0.33 -39.47
N ASP A 215 41.21 0.60 -40.60
CA ASP A 215 41.52 -0.46 -41.55
C ASP A 215 42.51 -1.41 -40.89
N THR A 216 42.14 -2.69 -40.82
CA THR A 216 43.05 -3.77 -40.45
C THR A 216 43.99 -4.00 -41.63
N THR A 217 45.11 -3.29 -41.67
CA THR A 217 46.24 -3.64 -42.52
C THR A 217 46.67 -5.05 -42.17
N GLU A 218 46.71 -5.94 -43.15
CA GLU A 218 47.06 -7.36 -42.97
C GLU A 218 48.58 -7.53 -42.80
N GLU A 219 48.98 -8.40 -41.86
CA GLU A 219 50.28 -9.11 -41.81
C GLU A 219 50.01 -10.62 -41.78
#